data_AF-A0AAX3MUY0-F1
#
_entry.id   AF-A0AAX3MUY0-F1
#
_cell.length_a   1.000
_cell.length_b   1.000
_cell.length_c   1.000
_cell.angle_alpha   90.00
_cell.angle_beta   90.00
_cell.angle_gamma   90.00
#
_symmetry.space_group_name_H-M   'P 1'
#
loop_
_entity.id
_entity.type
_entity.pdbx_description
1 polymer ?
#
loop_
_entity_poly.entity_id
_entity_poly.type
_entity_poly.pdbx_seq_one_letter_code
_entity_poly.pdbx_strand_id
1 'polypeptide(L)'
;MDWFYLILAGLFEMFGVLMINKLNKDRNVVSFLLLVAGFGLSFLFLSLAMKTLPMGTAYAVWTGIGASGGAILGMIFYGEPRNILRIVFIAMVLGSAVGLKLVS
;
A
#
# COMPACT_ATOMS: atom_id res chain seq x y z
N MET A 1 10.86 2.02 16.42
CA MET A 1 9.44 2.42 16.26
C MET A 1 9.10 2.73 14.80
N ASP A 2 10.10 2.92 13.96
CA ASP A 2 9.99 3.41 12.58
C ASP A 2 9.39 2.37 11.62
N TRP A 3 9.70 1.09 11.84
CA TRP A 3 9.04 -0.03 11.16
C TRP A 3 7.52 -0.09 11.42
N PHE A 4 7.06 0.34 12.60
CA PHE A 4 5.63 0.43 12.89
C PHE A 4 4.99 1.55 12.07
N TYR A 5 5.64 2.73 11.98
CA TYR A 5 5.18 3.80 11.09
C TYR A 5 5.19 3.38 9.62
N LEU A 6 6.16 2.56 9.20
CA LEU A 6 6.23 2.04 7.84
C LEU A 6 5.06 1.10 7.50
N ILE A 7 4.74 0.18 8.41
CA ILE A 7 3.58 -0.71 8.26
C ILE A 7 2.28 0.11 8.27
N LEU A 8 2.18 1.10 9.16
CA LEU A 8 1.04 1.98 9.24
C LEU A 8 0.88 2.81 7.96
N ALA A 9 1.98 3.31 7.38
CA ALA A 9 1.99 3.99 6.09
C ALA A 9 1.44 3.08 4.99
N GLY A 10 1.90 1.83 4.92
CA GLY A 10 1.38 0.85 3.95
C GLY A 10 -0.11 0.53 4.15
N LEU A 11 -0.59 0.49 5.41
CA LEU A 11 -2.02 0.31 5.71
C LEU A 11 -2.87 1.49 5.21
N PHE A 12 -2.41 2.71 5.41
CA PHE A 12 -3.08 3.90 4.88
C PHE A 12 -3.04 3.96 3.36
N GLU A 13 -1.95 3.50 2.73
CA GLU A 13 -1.88 3.37 1.28
C GLU A 13 -2.90 2.36 0.75
N MET A 14 -3.01 1.18 1.36
CA MET A 14 -4.03 0.18 1.01
C MET A 14 -5.45 0.76 1.10
N PHE A 15 -5.74 1.54 2.15
CA PHE A 15 -7.01 2.24 2.30
C PHE A 15 -7.23 3.29 1.20
N GLY A 16 -6.19 4.06 0.85
CA GLY A 16 -6.21 5.02 -0.25
C GLY A 16 -6.52 4.36 -1.59
N VAL A 17 -5.88 3.22 -1.89
CA VAL A 17 -6.13 2.43 -3.11
C VAL A 17 -7.57 1.92 -3.17
N LEU A 18 -8.13 1.46 -2.04
CA LEU A 18 -9.54 1.06 -1.95
C LEU A 18 -10.46 2.25 -2.27
N MET A 19 -10.15 3.44 -1.74
CA MET A 19 -10.94 4.64 -2.01
C MET A 19 -10.85 5.12 -3.46
N ILE A 20 -9.75 4.87 -4.19
CA ILE A 20 -9.66 5.13 -5.64
C ILE A 20 -10.75 4.33 -6.38
N ASN A 21 -10.84 3.03 -6.12
CA ASN A 21 -11.84 2.18 -6.76
C ASN A 21 -13.27 2.58 -6.35
N LYS A 22 -13.48 3.00 -5.10
CA LYS A 22 -14.77 3.52 -4.64
C LYS A 22 -15.13 4.85 -5.31
N LEU A 23 -14.17 5.76 -5.45
CA LEU A 23 -14.36 7.05 -6.11
C LEU A 23 -14.69 6.87 -7.59
N ASN A 24 -14.05 5.93 -8.28
CA ASN A 24 -14.36 5.62 -9.67
C ASN A 24 -15.80 5.11 -9.86
N LYS A 25 -16.32 4.34 -8.89
CA LYS A 25 -17.67 3.76 -8.97
C LYS A 25 -18.77 4.73 -8.56
N ASP A 26 -18.59 5.42 -7.43
CA ASP A 26 -19.64 6.23 -6.81
C ASP A 26 -19.50 7.73 -7.09
N ARG A 27 -18.34 8.20 -7.59
CA ARG A 27 -17.99 9.62 -7.81
C ARG A 27 -18.39 10.56 -6.65
N ASN A 28 -18.31 10.05 -5.43
CA ASN A 28 -18.75 10.75 -4.23
C ASN A 28 -17.62 11.61 -3.64
N VAL A 29 -17.96 12.85 -3.24
CA VAL A 29 -17.05 13.80 -2.59
C VAL A 29 -16.45 13.22 -1.29
N VAL A 30 -17.22 12.40 -0.57
CA VAL A 30 -16.73 11.72 0.65
C VAL A 30 -15.59 10.74 0.31
N SER A 31 -15.70 9.98 -0.78
CA SER A 31 -14.64 9.06 -1.21
C SER A 31 -13.38 9.81 -1.64
N PHE A 32 -13.53 11.00 -2.23
CA PHE A 32 -12.40 11.86 -2.58
C PHE A 32 -11.69 12.40 -1.32
N LEU A 33 -12.44 12.88 -0.32
CA LEU A 33 -11.85 13.32 0.95
C LEU A 33 -11.12 12.18 1.68
N LEU A 34 -11.72 10.98 1.72
CA LEU A 34 -11.10 9.80 2.33
C LEU A 34 -9.84 9.34 1.58
N LEU A 35 -9.83 9.46 0.25
CA LEU A 35 -8.65 9.18 -0.58
C LEU A 35 -7.51 10.15 -0.23
N VAL A 36 -7.78 11.45 -0.22
CA VAL A 36 -6.79 12.47 0.09
C VAL A 36 -6.27 12.31 1.51
N ALA A 37 -7.15 12.05 2.47
CA ALA A 37 -6.76 11.78 3.85
C ALA A 37 -5.92 10.50 3.99
N GLY A 38 -6.31 9.42 3.30
CA GLY A 38 -5.58 8.15 3.32
C GLY A 38 -4.17 8.27 2.76
N PHE A 39 -4.02 8.82 1.56
CA PHE A 39 -2.70 9.06 0.97
C PHE A 39 -1.89 10.09 1.76
N GLY A 40 -2.52 11.17 2.23
CA GLY A 40 -1.87 12.18 3.05
C GLY A 40 -1.26 11.59 4.33
N LEU A 41 -2.05 10.82 5.08
CA LEU A 41 -1.57 10.12 6.28
C LEU A 41 -0.49 9.10 5.96
N SER A 42 -0.65 8.34 4.86
CA SER A 42 0.36 7.39 4.38
C SER A 42 1.71 8.08 4.16
N PHE A 43 1.73 9.21 3.43
CA PHE A 43 2.97 9.95 3.17
C PHE A 43 3.58 10.55 4.44
N LEU A 44 2.76 11.00 5.39
CA LEU A 44 3.27 11.50 6.68
C LEU A 44 3.98 10.40 7.46
N PHE A 45 3.39 9.20 7.55
CA PHE A 45 4.02 8.07 8.24
C PHE A 45 5.26 7.53 7.51
N LEU A 46 5.24 7.53 6.16
CA LEU A 46 6.41 7.18 5.36
C LEU A 46 7.56 8.16 5.61
N SER A 47 7.27 9.47 5.60
CA SER A 47 8.26 10.52 5.89
C SER A 47 8.86 10.36 7.29
N LEU A 48 8.05 10.00 8.28
CA LEU A 48 8.53 9.69 9.63
C LEU A 48 9.45 8.46 9.65
N ALA A 49 9.08 7.39 8.94
CA ALA A 49 9.88 6.17 8.86
C ALA A 49 11.23 6.41 8.13
N MET A 50 11.23 7.28 7.11
CA MET A 50 12.43 7.64 6.34
C MET A 50 13.44 8.52 7.10
N LYS A 51 13.09 9.05 8.28
CA LYS A 51 14.07 9.77 9.12
C LYS A 51 15.17 8.86 9.66
N THR A 52 14.91 7.56 9.73
CA THR A 52 15.79 6.57 10.34
C THR A 52 16.09 5.41 9.38
N LEU A 53 15.13 5.05 8.52
CA LEU A 53 15.31 4.00 7.52
C LEU A 53 15.89 4.56 6.22
N PRO A 54 16.79 3.81 5.54
CA PRO A 54 17.21 4.14 4.19
C PRO A 54 16.00 4.26 3.26
N MET A 55 16.00 5.29 2.42
CA MET A 55 14.92 5.57 1.47
C MET A 55 14.57 4.37 0.59
N GLY A 56 15.59 3.63 0.12
CA GLY A 56 15.38 2.44 -0.72
C GLY A 56 14.59 1.35 0.00
N THR A 57 14.96 1.04 1.24
CA THR A 57 14.28 0.02 2.06
C THR A 57 12.88 0.46 2.44
N ALA A 58 12.73 1.70 2.92
CA ALA A 58 11.43 2.24 3.31
C ALA A 58 10.44 2.27 2.15
N TYR A 59 10.87 2.78 0.99
CA TYR A 59 10.00 2.90 -0.19
C TYR A 59 9.65 1.53 -0.79
N ALA A 60 10.60 0.60 -0.87
CA ALA A 60 10.33 -0.74 -1.39
C ALA A 60 9.33 -1.52 -0.53
N VAL A 61 9.45 -1.42 0.80
CA VAL A 61 8.50 -2.09 1.70
C VAL A 61 7.15 -1.41 1.69
N TRP A 62 7.10 -0.08 1.71
CA TRP A 62 5.86 0.69 1.62
C TRP A 62 5.07 0.33 0.35
N THR A 63 5.71 0.47 -0.82
CA THR A 63 5.10 0.10 -2.11
C THR A 63 4.72 -1.37 -2.19
N GLY A 64 5.53 -2.28 -1.63
CA GLY A 64 5.22 -3.70 -1.59
C GLY A 64 3.94 -4.01 -0.80
N ILE A 65 3.76 -3.37 0.35
CA ILE A 65 2.54 -3.50 1.18
C ILE A 65 1.34 -2.89 0.45
N GLY A 66 1.47 -1.67 -0.08
CA GLY A 66 0.39 -0.99 -0.78
C GLY A 66 -0.07 -1.73 -2.04
N ALA A 67 0.86 -2.18 -2.87
CA ALA A 67 0.57 -2.89 -4.11
C ALA A 67 -0.11 -4.24 -3.87
N SER A 68 0.44 -5.04 -2.93
CA SER A 68 -0.11 -6.36 -2.65
C SER A 68 -1.46 -6.29 -1.94
N GLY A 69 -1.57 -5.42 -0.95
CA GLY A 69 -2.80 -5.19 -0.23
C GLY A 69 -3.89 -4.57 -1.10
N GLY A 70 -3.54 -3.59 -1.91
CA GLY A 70 -4.45 -3.00 -2.90
C GLY A 70 -4.98 -4.04 -3.88
N ALA A 71 -4.12 -4.93 -4.37
CA ALA A 71 -4.54 -6.03 -5.24
C ALA A 71 -5.45 -7.05 -4.53
N ILE A 72 -5.13 -7.43 -3.29
CA ILE A 72 -5.97 -8.33 -2.49
C ILE A 72 -7.34 -7.70 -2.22
N LEU A 73 -7.37 -6.43 -1.80
CA LEU A 73 -8.60 -5.69 -1.57
C LEU A 73 -9.40 -5.51 -2.85
N GLY A 74 -8.76 -5.27 -3.99
CA GLY A 74 -9.38 -5.27 -5.32
C GLY A 74 -10.09 -6.59 -5.65
N MET A 75 -9.44 -7.72 -5.39
CA MET A 75 -10.01 -9.05 -5.61
C MET A 75 -11.16 -9.41 -4.64
N ILE A 76 -11.16 -8.84 -3.42
CA ILE A 76 -12.19 -9.10 -2.41
C ILE A 76 -13.40 -8.18 -2.60
N PHE A 77 -13.18 -6.86 -2.69
CA PHE A 77 -14.25 -5.86 -2.67
C PHE A 77 -14.79 -5.51 -4.06
N TYR A 78 -13.96 -5.59 -5.10
CA TYR A 78 -14.32 -5.17 -6.45
C TYR A 78 -14.44 -6.32 -7.45
N GLY A 79 -14.23 -7.57 -6.99
CA GLY A 79 -14.38 -8.76 -7.82
C GLY A 79 -13.36 -8.83 -8.96
N GLU A 80 -12.19 -8.20 -8.81
CA GLU A 80 -11.14 -8.27 -9.83
C GLU A 80 -10.70 -9.72 -10.10
N PRO A 81 -10.33 -10.04 -11.36
CA PRO A 81 -9.98 -11.40 -11.74
C PRO A 81 -8.80 -11.95 -10.94
N ARG A 82 -9.05 -13.09 -10.29
CA ARG A 82 -8.10 -13.84 -9.46
C ARG A 82 -7.25 -14.78 -10.33
N ASN A 83 -6.48 -14.19 -11.24
CA ASN A 83 -5.56 -14.97 -12.06
C ASN A 83 -4.41 -15.48 -11.17
N ILE A 84 -4.13 -16.78 -11.21
CA ILE A 84 -3.05 -17.42 -10.45
C ILE A 84 -1.70 -16.74 -10.72
N LEU A 85 -1.42 -16.39 -11.99
CA LEU A 85 -0.19 -15.68 -12.36
C LEU A 85 -0.08 -14.31 -11.67
N ARG A 86 -1.20 -13.59 -11.56
CA ARG A 86 -1.26 -12.28 -10.89
C ARG A 86 -0.91 -12.43 -9.41
N ILE A 87 -1.43 -13.46 -8.74
CA ILE A 87 -1.14 -13.76 -7.34
C ILE A 87 0.36 -14.11 -7.17
N VAL A 88 0.93 -14.90 -8.07
CA VAL A 88 2.37 -15.25 -8.04
C VAL A 88 3.24 -14.00 -8.18
N PHE A 89 2.94 -13.09 -9.11
CA PHE A 89 3.71 -11.85 -9.25
C PHE A 89 3.55 -10.91 -8.05
N ILE A 90 2.35 -10.82 -7.46
CA ILE A 90 2.13 -10.06 -6.22
C ILE A 90 2.96 -10.65 -5.07
N ALA A 91 2.99 -11.97 -4.94
CA ALA A 91 3.82 -12.65 -3.94
C ALA A 91 5.31 -12.41 -4.17
N MET A 92 5.76 -12.32 -5.43
CA MET A 92 7.16 -11.98 -5.77
C MET A 92 7.51 -10.53 -5.41
N VAL A 93 6.59 -9.57 -5.60
CA VAL A 93 6.77 -8.17 -5.17
C VAL A 93 6.91 -8.10 -3.65
N LEU A 94 6.00 -8.76 -2.92
CA LEU A 94 6.09 -8.86 -1.46
C LEU A 94 7.38 -9.54 -1.00
N GLY A 95 7.73 -10.67 -1.62
CA GLY A 95 8.95 -11.41 -1.30
C GLY A 95 10.21 -10.56 -1.52
N SER A 96 10.26 -9.79 -2.60
CA SER A 96 11.36 -8.86 -2.90
C SER A 96 11.44 -7.74 -1.86
N ALA A 97 10.30 -7.17 -1.48
CA ALA A 97 10.24 -6.14 -0.45
C ALA A 97 10.72 -6.66 0.92
N VAL A 98 10.30 -7.85 1.32
CA VAL A 98 10.76 -8.52 2.55
C VAL A 98 12.25 -8.88 2.45
N GLY A 99 12.71 -9.37 1.29
CA GLY A 99 14.12 -9.66 1.05
C GLY A 99 15.00 -8.42 1.21
N LEU A 100 14.56 -7.27 0.70
CA LEU A 100 15.28 -6.01 0.86
C LEU A 100 15.38 -5.58 2.33
N LYS A 101 14.31 -5.80 3.12
CA LYS A 101 14.32 -5.61 4.59
C LYS A 101 15.29 -6.55 5.32
N LEU A 102 15.55 -7.74 4.80
CA LEU A 102 16.44 -8.71 5.46
C LEU A 102 17.91 -8.43 5.16
N VAL A 103 18.20 -7.75 4.06
CA VAL A 103 19.57 -7.47 3.60
C VAL A 103 20.04 -6.06 3.98
N SER A 104 19.11 -5.10 4.13
CA SER A 104 19.37 -3.71 4.57
C SER A 104 19.04 -3.50 6.05
#